data_AF-A0A7S2U0I7-F1
#
_entry.id   AF-A0A7S2U0I7-F1
#
_cell.length_a   1.000
_cell.length_b   1.000
_cell.length_c   1.000
_cell.angle_alpha   90.00
_cell.angle_beta   90.00
_cell.angle_gamma   90.00
#
_symmetry.space_group_name_H-M   'P 1'
#
loop_
_entity.id
_entity.type
_entity.pdbx_description
1 polymer ?
#
loop_
_entity_poly.entity_id
_entity_poly.type
_entity_poly.pdbx_seq_one_letter_code
_entity_poly.pdbx_strand_id
1 'polypeptide(L)'
;MLNAIVAGTVPVYFGHSDTVATVFNPKRFIHCKFDVEKLKREGAHLSHENEARIEFVKKNSDTLEGLKTCIERIKRVDQDDKLWREIVSHPMLPNNQIEGTHWDLRPMARALRDAIDLLEPTWL
;
A
#
# COMPACT_ATOMS: atom_id res chain seq x y z
N MET A 1 -1.21 0.70 -6.55
CA MET A 1 -2.47 0.24 -5.93
C MET A 1 -3.64 0.35 -6.89
N LEU A 2 -4.19 1.54 -7.14
CA LEU A 2 -5.39 1.73 -7.98
C LEU A 2 -5.28 1.10 -9.38
N ASN A 3 -4.18 1.33 -10.10
CA ASN A 3 -3.97 0.79 -11.45
C ASN A 3 -4.10 -0.75 -11.51
N ALA A 4 -3.57 -1.45 -10.50
CA ALA A 4 -3.65 -2.91 -10.43
C ALA A 4 -5.08 -3.39 -10.17
N ILE A 5 -5.82 -2.69 -9.30
CA ILE A 5 -7.23 -3.00 -9.03
C ILE A 5 -8.08 -2.84 -10.29
N VAL A 6 -7.91 -1.73 -11.02
CA VAL A 6 -8.63 -1.46 -12.28
C VAL A 6 -8.26 -2.48 -13.36
N ALA A 7 -7.01 -2.93 -13.40
CA ALA A 7 -6.55 -3.98 -14.31
C ALA A 7 -7.03 -5.39 -13.92
N GLY A 8 -7.80 -5.55 -12.84
CA GLY A 8 -8.29 -6.86 -12.39
C GLY A 8 -7.20 -7.76 -11.80
N THR A 9 -6.06 -7.20 -11.38
CA THR A 9 -4.95 -7.97 -10.80
C THR A 9 -4.91 -7.83 -9.27
N VAL A 10 -4.06 -8.64 -8.61
CA VAL A 10 -3.79 -8.53 -7.17
C VAL A 10 -2.66 -7.51 -6.96
N PRO A 11 -2.92 -6.35 -6.33
CA PRO A 11 -1.86 -5.42 -5.99
C PRO A 11 -0.95 -6.02 -4.91
N VAL A 12 0.36 -5.85 -5.07
CA VAL A 12 1.35 -6.06 -4.02
C VAL A 12 1.77 -4.67 -3.53
N TYR A 13 1.56 -4.38 -2.26
CA TYR A 13 1.88 -3.09 -1.67
C TYR A 13 2.98 -3.22 -0.61
N PHE A 14 4.00 -2.39 -0.75
CA PHE A 14 5.06 -2.14 0.21
C PHE A 14 5.22 -0.62 0.32
N GLY A 15 5.30 -0.07 1.54
CA GLY A 15 5.28 1.37 1.77
C GLY A 15 4.78 1.72 3.16
N HIS A 16 4.00 2.80 3.28
CA HIS A 16 3.38 3.23 4.55
C HIS A 16 2.34 2.21 5.00
N SER A 17 2.79 1.20 5.75
CA SER A 17 2.02 0.00 6.06
C SER A 17 0.74 0.28 6.83
N ASP A 18 0.74 1.31 7.65
CA ASP A 18 -0.31 1.51 8.64
C ASP A 18 -1.50 2.28 8.07
N THR A 19 -1.31 3.02 6.98
CA THR A 19 -2.35 3.87 6.38
C THR A 19 -3.01 3.25 5.16
N VAL A 20 -2.33 2.35 4.42
CA VAL A 20 -2.93 1.77 3.21
C VAL A 20 -4.23 1.01 3.49
N ALA A 21 -4.35 0.38 4.66
CA ALA A 21 -5.53 -0.36 5.10
C ALA A 21 -6.72 0.54 5.50
N THR A 22 -6.49 1.85 5.70
CA THR A 22 -7.57 2.84 5.94
C THR A 22 -8.14 3.41 4.64
N VAL A 23 -7.37 3.32 3.55
CA VAL A 23 -7.77 3.79 2.21
C VAL A 23 -8.35 2.65 1.37
N PHE A 24 -7.84 1.43 1.55
CA PHE A 24 -8.20 0.26 0.77
C PHE A 24 -8.50 -0.95 1.67
N ASN A 25 -9.41 -1.80 1.22
CA ASN A 25 -9.73 -3.05 1.89
C ASN A 25 -8.49 -3.97 1.96
N PRO A 26 -8.00 -4.35 3.15
CA PRO A 26 -6.80 -5.18 3.31
C PRO A 26 -6.94 -6.59 2.72
N LYS A 27 -8.16 -7.03 2.40
CA LYS A 27 -8.39 -8.32 1.73
C LYS A 27 -8.23 -8.26 0.20
N ARG A 28 -8.15 -7.05 -0.38
CA ARG A 28 -8.08 -6.85 -1.85
C ARG A 28 -6.65 -6.76 -2.40
N PHE A 29 -5.64 -6.80 -1.53
CA PHE A 29 -4.23 -6.70 -1.91
C PHE A 29 -3.32 -7.50 -0.97
N ILE A 30 -2.10 -7.77 -1.42
CA ILE A 30 -1.05 -8.36 -0.58
C ILE A 30 -0.29 -7.21 0.07
N HIS A 31 -0.39 -7.13 1.40
CA HIS A 31 0.31 -6.14 2.19
C HIS A 31 1.65 -6.69 2.69
N CYS A 32 2.74 -6.15 2.17
CA CYS A 32 4.09 -6.54 2.56
C CYS A 32 4.65 -5.56 3.59
N LYS A 33 4.80 -6.06 4.82
CA LYS A 33 5.29 -5.29 5.98
C LYS A 33 6.80 -5.47 6.14
N PHE A 34 7.57 -4.67 5.41
CA PHE A 34 9.01 -4.56 5.60
C PHE A 34 9.48 -3.15 5.26
N ASP A 35 10.52 -2.68 5.95
CA ASP A 35 11.07 -1.34 5.77
C ASP A 35 11.99 -1.27 4.53
N VAL A 36 11.37 -0.99 3.38
CA VAL A 36 12.06 -0.81 2.10
C VAL A 36 13.08 0.32 2.16
N GLU A 37 12.78 1.39 2.88
CA GLU A 37 13.63 2.57 2.94
C GLU A 37 14.88 2.31 3.79
N LYS A 38 14.78 1.51 4.85
CA LYS A 38 15.95 1.00 5.56
C LYS A 38 16.85 0.17 4.63
N LEU A 39 16.27 -0.76 3.85
CA LEU A 39 17.06 -1.56 2.90
C LEU A 39 17.75 -0.69 1.85
N LYS A 40 17.05 0.32 1.29
CA LYS A 40 17.64 1.25 0.33
C LYS A 40 18.77 2.07 0.95
N ARG A 41 18.55 2.69 2.11
CA ARG A 41 19.54 3.53 2.78
C ARG A 41 20.79 2.74 3.16
N GLU A 42 20.61 1.55 3.72
CA GLU A 42 21.73 0.72 4.17
C GLU A 42 22.40 -0.03 3.02
N GLY A 43 21.67 -0.34 1.95
CA GLY A 43 22.20 -1.04 0.77
C GLY A 43 22.90 -0.12 -0.24
N ALA A 44 22.61 1.18 -0.24
CA ALA A 44 23.15 2.15 -1.21
C ALA A 44 24.68 2.25 -1.21
N HIS A 45 25.32 1.94 -0.08
CA HIS A 45 26.78 1.99 0.08
C HIS A 45 27.38 0.62 0.41
N LEU A 46 26.66 -0.46 0.12
CA LEU A 46 27.12 -1.79 0.47
C LEU A 46 28.38 -2.16 -0.34
N SER A 47 29.49 -2.34 0.37
CA SER A 47 30.74 -2.83 -0.23
C SER A 47 30.53 -4.20 -0.90
N HIS A 48 31.33 -4.47 -1.94
CA HIS A 48 31.35 -5.77 -2.61
C HIS A 48 32.03 -6.87 -1.78
N GLU A 49 32.69 -6.50 -0.68
CA GLU A 49 33.33 -7.44 0.23
C GLU A 49 32.30 -8.33 0.95
N ASN A 50 32.66 -9.61 1.12
CA ASN A 50 31.75 -10.60 1.71
C ASN A 50 31.41 -10.29 3.16
N GLU A 51 32.36 -9.73 3.93
CA GLU A 51 32.16 -9.38 5.34
C GLU A 51 31.10 -8.29 5.52
N ALA A 52 31.18 -7.22 4.71
CA ALA A 52 30.19 -6.16 4.70
C ALA A 52 28.78 -6.66 4.32
N ARG A 53 28.70 -7.62 3.38
CA ARG A 53 27.43 -8.26 3.00
C ARG A 53 26.85 -9.11 4.13
N ILE A 54 27.69 -9.88 4.83
CA ILE A 54 27.26 -10.69 5.98
C ILE A 54 26.75 -9.77 7.10
N GLU A 55 27.45 -8.68 7.38
CA GLU A 55 27.04 -7.70 8.38
C GLU A 55 25.70 -7.03 8.01
N PHE A 56 25.56 -6.62 6.74
CA PHE A 56 24.30 -6.07 6.23
C PHE A 56 23.12 -7.04 6.42
N VAL A 57 23.31 -8.31 6.07
CA VAL A 57 22.27 -9.35 6.23
C VAL A 57 21.92 -9.54 7.70
N LYS A 58 22.91 -9.58 8.60
CA LYS A 58 22.66 -9.70 10.04
C LYS A 58 21.88 -8.49 10.57
N LYS A 59 22.29 -7.28 10.21
CA LYS A 59 21.69 -6.01 10.64
C LYS A 59 20.27 -5.79 10.09
N ASN A 60 19.98 -6.35 8.92
CA ASN A 60 18.69 -6.23 8.24
C ASN A 60 17.87 -7.52 8.27
N SER A 61 18.23 -8.47 9.13
CA SER A 61 17.59 -9.79 9.22
C SER A 61 16.08 -9.71 9.36
N ASP A 62 15.55 -8.85 10.24
CA ASP A 62 14.11 -8.65 10.42
C ASP A 62 13.42 -8.16 9.13
N THR A 63 14.02 -7.16 8.46
CA THR A 63 13.48 -6.59 7.24
C THR A 63 13.52 -7.60 6.08
N LEU A 64 14.59 -8.40 6.01
CA LEU A 64 14.74 -9.47 5.03
C LEU A 64 13.76 -10.62 5.29
N GLU A 65 13.48 -10.96 6.55
CA GLU A 65 12.46 -11.95 6.90
C GLU A 65 11.06 -11.46 6.54
N GLY A 66 10.77 -10.17 6.73
CA GLY A 66 9.52 -9.54 6.27
C GLY A 66 9.37 -9.60 4.74
N LEU A 67 10.44 -9.30 3.99
CA LEU A 67 10.47 -9.45 2.54
C LEU A 67 10.25 -10.91 2.11
N LYS A 68 10.94 -11.86 2.74
CA LYS A 68 10.80 -13.29 2.47
C LYS A 68 9.36 -13.77 2.72
N THR A 69 8.76 -13.37 3.83
CA THR A 69 7.37 -13.67 4.16
C THR A 69 6.41 -13.13 3.10
N CYS A 70 6.65 -11.90 2.62
CA CYS A 70 5.90 -11.30 1.52
C CYS A 70 6.04 -12.12 0.21
N ILE A 71 7.26 -12.51 -0.15
CA ILE A 71 7.52 -13.33 -1.35
C ILE A 71 6.80 -14.68 -1.28
N GLU A 72 6.86 -15.37 -0.14
CA GLU A 72 6.15 -16.64 0.03
C GLU A 72 4.62 -16.47 -0.05
N ARG A 73 4.08 -15.35 0.43
CA ARG A 73 2.66 -15.03 0.24
C ARG A 73 2.32 -14.82 -1.23
N ILE A 74 3.17 -14.12 -1.98
CA ILE A 74 2.98 -13.90 -3.43
C ILE A 74 3.01 -15.24 -4.16
N LYS A 75 4.01 -16.08 -3.92
CA LYS A 75 4.13 -17.42 -4.51
C LYS A 75 2.89 -18.27 -4.23
N ARG A 76 2.39 -18.24 -2.99
CA ARG A 76 1.17 -18.97 -2.64
C ARG A 76 -0.07 -18.48 -3.41
N VAL A 77 -0.20 -17.17 -3.61
CA VAL A 77 -1.31 -16.59 -4.38
C VAL A 77 -1.18 -16.91 -5.87
N ASP A 78 0.04 -16.90 -6.41
CA ASP A 78 0.34 -17.24 -7.80
C ASP A 78 0.05 -18.72 -8.12
N GLN A 79 0.29 -19.61 -7.16
CA GLN A 79 0.11 -21.06 -7.31
C GLN A 79 -1.32 -21.56 -6.99
N ASP A 80 -2.19 -20.71 -6.46
CA ASP A 80 -3.55 -21.07 -6.03
C ASP A 80 -4.58 -20.14 -6.68
N ASP A 81 -5.14 -20.58 -7.81
CA ASP A 81 -6.17 -19.86 -8.56
C ASP A 81 -7.37 -19.46 -7.70
N LYS A 82 -7.76 -20.31 -6.74
CA LYS A 82 -8.91 -20.03 -5.87
C LYS A 82 -8.59 -18.87 -4.95
N LEU A 83 -7.40 -18.89 -4.35
CA LEU A 83 -6.92 -17.81 -3.49
C LEU A 83 -6.74 -16.51 -4.27
N TRP A 84 -6.22 -16.56 -5.50
CA TRP A 84 -6.12 -15.40 -6.37
C TRP A 84 -7.51 -14.80 -6.66
N ARG A 85 -8.48 -15.63 -7.08
CA ARG A 85 -9.86 -15.19 -7.36
C ARG A 85 -10.53 -14.61 -6.12
N GLU A 86 -10.32 -15.23 -4.96
CA GLU A 86 -10.81 -14.72 -3.68
C GLU A 86 -10.30 -13.30 -3.43
N ILE A 87 -9.00 -13.05 -3.55
CA ILE A 87 -8.44 -11.71 -3.33
C ILE A 87 -9.00 -10.71 -4.34
N VAL A 88 -9.03 -11.04 -5.64
CA VAL A 88 -9.52 -10.13 -6.69
C VAL A 88 -11.00 -9.80 -6.54
N SER A 89 -11.81 -10.73 -6.01
CA SER A 89 -13.25 -10.57 -5.82
C SER A 89 -13.63 -9.63 -4.68
N HIS A 90 -12.70 -9.35 -3.74
CA HIS A 90 -12.99 -8.43 -2.65
C HIS A 90 -13.20 -7.00 -3.16
N PRO A 91 -14.11 -6.22 -2.55
CA PRO A 91 -14.29 -4.82 -2.92
C PRO A 91 -13.05 -4.00 -2.59
N MET A 92 -12.78 -2.96 -3.39
CA MET A 92 -11.64 -2.05 -3.19
C MET A 92 -11.74 -1.30 -1.85
N LEU A 93 -12.94 -0.85 -1.49
CA LEU A 93 -13.16 0.03 -0.36
C LEU A 93 -13.36 -0.77 0.93
N PRO A 94 -12.84 -0.30 2.08
CA PRO A 94 -13.20 -0.84 3.37
C PRO A 94 -14.72 -0.87 3.54
N ASN A 95 -15.26 -1.98 4.06
CA ASN A 95 -16.69 -2.19 4.25
C ASN A 95 -17.58 -2.01 2.99
N ASN A 96 -16.99 -1.96 1.80
CA ASN A 96 -17.71 -1.72 0.54
C ASN A 96 -18.57 -0.44 0.52
N GLN A 97 -18.14 0.60 1.25
CA GLN A 97 -18.84 1.88 1.33
C GLN A 97 -17.91 3.02 0.94
N ILE A 98 -18.47 4.07 0.33
CA ILE A 98 -17.73 5.30 0.04
C ILE A 98 -17.82 6.25 1.24
N GLU A 99 -18.96 6.28 1.93
CA GLU A 99 -19.20 7.22 3.02
C GLU A 99 -18.16 7.11 4.14
N GLY A 100 -17.60 8.25 4.54
CA GLY A 100 -16.61 8.32 5.62
C GLY A 100 -15.25 7.71 5.28
N THR A 101 -15.03 7.27 4.04
CA THR A 101 -13.71 6.84 3.55
C THR A 101 -12.92 8.02 2.98
N HIS A 102 -11.63 7.80 2.70
CA HIS A 102 -10.79 8.75 1.96
C HIS A 102 -11.30 9.05 0.53
N TRP A 103 -12.26 8.27 0.03
CA TRP A 103 -12.88 8.44 -1.28
C TRP A 103 -14.21 9.21 -1.21
N ASP A 104 -14.65 9.60 -0.02
CA ASP A 104 -15.84 10.43 0.16
C ASP A 104 -15.53 11.87 -0.24
N LEU A 105 -16.03 12.30 -1.41
CA LEU A 105 -15.82 13.65 -1.92
C LEU A 105 -16.78 14.68 -1.33
N ARG A 106 -17.80 14.27 -0.56
CA ARG A 106 -18.82 15.19 -0.03
C ARG A 106 -18.24 16.24 0.93
N PRO A 107 -17.31 15.92 1.86
CA PRO A 107 -16.65 16.93 2.68
C PRO A 107 -15.89 17.97 1.84
N MET A 108 -15.17 17.52 0.81
CA MET A 108 -14.46 18.41 -0.10
C MET A 108 -15.42 19.31 -0.89
N ALA A 109 -16.50 18.75 -1.42
CA ALA A 109 -17.50 19.51 -2.16
C ALA A 109 -18.22 20.56 -1.29
N ARG A 110 -18.47 20.23 -0.01
CA ARG A 110 -19.00 21.20 0.98
C ARG A 110 -17.99 22.31 1.24
N ALA A 111 -16.74 21.98 1.55
CA ALA A 111 -15.70 22.97 1.78
C ALA A 111 -15.48 23.90 0.58
N LEU A 112 -15.56 23.37 -0.65
CA LEU A 112 -15.47 24.16 -1.88
C LEU A 112 -16.66 25.12 -2.01
N ARG A 113 -17.88 24.65 -1.74
CA ARG A 113 -19.08 25.49 -1.75
C ARG A 113 -18.98 26.61 -0.73
N ASP A 114 -18.63 26.27 0.51
CA ASP A 114 -18.48 27.24 1.60
C ASP A 114 -17.42 28.31 1.25
N ALA A 115 -16.33 27.92 0.58
CA ALA A 115 -15.31 28.84 0.11
C ALA A 115 -15.81 29.77 -1.02
N ILE A 116 -16.62 29.26 -1.95
CA ILE A 116 -17.24 30.08 -3.01
C ILE A 116 -18.18 31.12 -2.38
N ASP A 117 -19.06 30.69 -1.47
CA ASP A 117 -20.03 31.56 -0.79
C ASP A 117 -19.35 32.70 0.00
N LEU A 118 -18.15 32.43 0.57
CA LEU A 118 -17.33 33.45 1.25
C LEU A 118 -16.69 34.47 0.30
N LEU A 119 -16.44 34.10 -0.95
CA LEU A 119 -15.79 34.95 -1.95
C LEU A 119 -16.81 35.80 -2.71
N GLU A 120 -18.04 35.32 -2.92
CA GLU A 120 -19.09 36.04 -3.66
C GLU A 120 -19.36 37.50 -3.18
N PRO A 121 -19.29 37.87 -1.88
CA PRO A 121 -19.51 39.26 -1.45
C PRO A 121 -18.40 40.24 -1.83
N THR A 122 -17.26 39.77 -2.35
CA THR A 122 -16.08 40.60 -2.66
C THR A 122 -15.98 41.03 -4.13
N TRP A 123 -16.93 40.65 -4.98
CA TRP A 123 -16.93 40.92 -6.43
C TRP A 123 -18.07 41.85 -6.93
N LEU A 124 -18.77 42.57 -6.03
CA LEU A 124 -19.75 43.63 -6.34
C LEU A 124 -19.36 44.91 -5.59
#